data_AF-A0A6P0LN99-F1
#
_entry.id   AF-A0A6P0LN99-F1
#
_cell.length_a   1.000
_cell.length_b   1.000
_cell.length_c   1.000
_cell.angle_alpha   90.00
_cell.angle_beta   90.00
_cell.angle_gamma   90.00
#
_symmetry.space_group_name_H-M   'P 1'
#
loop_
_entity.id
_entity.type
_entity.pdbx_description
1 polymer ?
#
loop_
_entity_poly.entity_id
_entity_poly.type
_entity_poly.pdbx_seq_one_letter_code
_entity_poly.pdbx_strand_id
1 'polypeptide(L)'
;MPDLFHFQQELAINVGAPIGKAWKKAKQALFEAKDQDNIPQELEADYSRLDECRNKYRNQMHKINQAIQPFSGDGSFNCIKQIEKTILSCIVAISKQAEQVAREVGTATVTKLLAQIPAILAGIVNWKKWAAQEADKFITQQRIDINEAQLKEWLLHYLVPVFIWELTLRRTPSKKKNKKLIDTYKEILQKARDKLNGSNVNELLNSEQLNNCIEWAKQTARTFQRASSQVEGRNGYLAFVHKANRGMPDQRLQVLTVVHNFDIRSWDGKTPAQRLFKQDFPDLFEFILQNVTGFKEPRRRKVNG
;
A
#
# COMPACT_ATOMS: atom_id res chain seq x y z
N MET A 1 9.11 12.11 1.53
CA MET A 1 8.23 11.07 0.94
C MET A 1 6.90 11.13 1.68
N PRO A 2 5.73 11.07 1.00
CA PRO A 2 4.42 11.08 1.67
C PRO A 2 4.39 10.03 2.75
N ASP A 3 4.08 10.43 3.98
CA ASP A 3 3.99 9.48 5.08
C ASP A 3 2.54 9.18 5.44
N LEU A 4 1.81 8.63 4.47
CA LEU A 4 0.48 8.11 4.72
C LEU A 4 0.48 7.05 5.84
N PHE A 5 1.59 6.32 6.03
CA PHE A 5 1.65 5.29 7.05
C PHE A 5 1.50 5.90 8.45
N HIS A 6 2.32 6.89 8.78
CA HIS A 6 2.22 7.60 10.06
C HIS A 6 0.87 8.35 10.19
N PHE A 7 0.38 8.95 9.09
CA PHE A 7 -0.95 9.58 9.07
C PHE A 7 -2.07 8.59 9.43
N GLN A 8 -2.06 7.40 8.82
CA GLN A 8 -3.04 6.35 9.10
C GLN A 8 -2.86 5.74 10.49
N GLN A 9 -1.62 5.64 10.96
CA GLN A 9 -1.31 5.14 12.29
C GLN A 9 -1.87 6.07 13.36
N GLU A 10 -1.73 7.38 13.20
CA GLU A 10 -2.33 8.37 14.11
C GLU A 10 -3.85 8.23 14.19
N LEU A 11 -4.53 8.13 13.04
CA LEU A 11 -5.98 7.89 12.99
C LEU A 11 -6.37 6.52 13.59
N ALA A 12 -5.54 5.50 13.40
CA ALA A 12 -5.79 4.17 13.93
C ALA A 12 -5.66 4.12 15.45
N ILE A 13 -4.62 4.74 16.01
CA ILE A 13 -4.36 4.75 17.46
C ILE A 13 -5.39 5.60 18.19
N ASN A 14 -5.62 6.83 17.72
CA ASN A 14 -6.44 7.80 18.44
C ASN A 14 -7.95 7.60 18.23
N VAL A 15 -8.37 6.97 17.12
CA VAL A 15 -9.80 6.82 16.79
C VAL A 15 -10.18 5.37 16.53
N GLY A 16 -9.47 4.70 15.61
CA GLY A 16 -9.82 3.35 15.19
C GLY A 16 -9.76 2.30 16.31
N ALA A 17 -8.74 2.37 17.19
CA ALA A 17 -8.54 1.44 18.29
C ALA A 17 -9.58 1.62 19.41
N PRO A 18 -9.90 2.84 19.89
CA PRO A 18 -11.02 3.06 20.80
C PRO A 18 -12.35 2.54 20.27
N ILE A 19 -12.71 2.88 19.02
CA ILE A 19 -13.95 2.38 18.38
C ILE A 19 -13.93 0.85 18.31
N GLY A 20 -12.80 0.26 17.90
CA GLY A 20 -12.64 -1.19 17.83
C GLY A 20 -12.79 -1.89 19.18
N LYS A 21 -12.28 -1.29 20.26
CA LYS A 21 -12.40 -1.80 21.63
C LYS A 21 -13.85 -1.75 22.12
N ALA A 22 -14.53 -0.61 21.93
CA ALA A 22 -15.93 -0.45 22.28
C ALA A 22 -16.82 -1.45 21.52
N TRP A 23 -16.65 -1.54 20.20
CA TRP A 23 -17.36 -2.51 19.36
C TRP A 23 -17.14 -3.96 19.80
N LYS A 24 -15.90 -4.34 20.16
CA LYS A 24 -15.60 -5.71 20.61
C LYS A 24 -16.30 -6.02 21.94
N LYS A 25 -16.35 -5.05 22.87
CA LYS A 25 -17.06 -5.19 24.15
C LYS A 25 -18.56 -5.38 23.92
N ALA A 26 -19.20 -4.52 23.11
CA ALA A 26 -20.62 -4.64 22.80
C ALA A 26 -20.96 -5.94 22.07
N LYS A 27 -20.11 -6.38 21.13
CA LYS A 27 -20.27 -7.67 20.45
C LYS A 27 -20.21 -8.85 21.41
N GLN A 28 -19.29 -8.81 22.38
CA GLN A 28 -19.13 -9.87 23.37
C GLN A 28 -20.34 -9.92 24.31
N ALA A 29 -20.79 -8.75 24.82
CA ALA A 29 -21.99 -8.67 25.66
C ALA A 29 -23.23 -9.21 24.94
N LEU A 30 -23.41 -8.87 23.66
CA LEU A 30 -24.49 -9.41 22.84
C LEU A 30 -24.37 -10.94 22.62
N PHE A 31 -23.16 -11.46 22.50
CA PHE A 31 -22.94 -12.90 22.35
C PHE A 31 -23.25 -13.66 23.64
N GLU A 32 -22.82 -13.14 24.80
CA GLU A 32 -23.08 -13.75 26.12
C GLU A 32 -24.58 -13.71 26.49
N ALA A 33 -25.32 -12.71 26.00
CA ALA A 33 -26.77 -12.61 26.22
C ALA A 33 -27.62 -13.52 25.31
N LYS A 34 -27.05 -14.14 24.26
CA LYS A 34 -27.79 -15.01 23.32
C LYS A 34 -28.20 -16.35 23.90
N ASP A 35 -27.61 -16.76 25.02
CA ASP A 35 -27.97 -17.98 25.75
C ASP A 35 -29.15 -17.75 26.72
N GLN A 36 -29.71 -16.54 26.75
CA GLN A 36 -30.90 -16.18 27.55
C GLN A 36 -32.10 -16.03 26.60
N ASP A 37 -33.27 -16.56 27.00
CA ASP A 37 -34.51 -16.59 26.19
C ASP A 37 -35.01 -15.20 25.72
N ASN A 38 -34.41 -14.10 26.20
CA ASN A 38 -34.73 -12.74 25.78
C ASN A 38 -33.48 -11.85 25.79
N ILE A 39 -32.97 -11.51 24.60
CA ILE A 39 -31.83 -10.59 24.46
C ILE A 39 -32.31 -9.17 24.79
N PRO A 40 -31.64 -8.45 25.69
CA PRO A 40 -31.99 -7.06 25.97
C PRO A 40 -31.87 -6.18 24.70
N GLN A 41 -32.97 -5.51 24.32
CA GLN A 41 -33.01 -4.60 23.17
C GLN A 41 -31.91 -3.52 23.22
N GLU A 42 -31.53 -3.10 24.42
CA GLU A 42 -30.45 -2.14 24.64
C GLU A 42 -29.08 -2.65 24.15
N LEU A 43 -28.79 -3.96 24.31
CA LEU A 43 -27.53 -4.55 23.84
C LEU A 43 -27.48 -4.66 22.31
N GLU A 44 -28.61 -4.97 21.68
CA GLU A 44 -28.73 -4.98 20.21
C GLU A 44 -28.58 -3.57 19.62
N ALA A 45 -29.24 -2.59 20.24
CA ALA A 45 -29.12 -1.18 19.86
C ALA A 45 -27.69 -0.67 20.02
N ASP A 46 -27.02 -0.97 21.14
CA ASP A 46 -25.64 -0.53 21.37
C ASP A 46 -24.65 -1.18 20.39
N TYR A 47 -24.77 -2.50 20.16
CA TYR A 47 -23.95 -3.19 19.17
C TYR A 47 -24.15 -2.62 17.76
N SER A 48 -25.40 -2.41 17.34
CA SER A 48 -25.72 -1.89 16.01
C SER A 48 -25.16 -0.49 15.80
N ARG A 49 -25.35 0.40 16.79
CA ARG A 49 -24.78 1.76 16.80
C ARG A 49 -23.25 1.75 16.68
N LEU A 50 -22.57 0.87 17.41
CA LEU A 50 -21.11 0.75 17.37
C LEU A 50 -20.60 0.10 16.08
N ASP A 51 -21.34 -0.84 15.49
CA ASP A 51 -20.98 -1.42 14.20
C ASP A 51 -21.09 -0.37 13.08
N GLU A 52 -22.16 0.44 13.08
CA GLU A 52 -22.30 1.58 12.19
C GLU A 52 -21.18 2.59 12.35
N CYS A 53 -20.87 3.01 13.59
CA CYS A 53 -19.79 3.93 13.89
C CYS A 53 -18.45 3.43 13.30
N ARG A 54 -18.14 2.16 13.54
CA ARG A 54 -16.94 1.49 13.01
C ARG A 54 -16.94 1.42 11.49
N ASN A 55 -18.10 1.16 10.87
CA ASN A 55 -18.23 1.12 9.41
C ASN A 55 -18.07 2.51 8.80
N LYS A 56 -18.61 3.56 9.42
CA LYS A 56 -18.42 4.97 9.02
C LYS A 56 -16.93 5.35 9.09
N TYR A 57 -16.24 5.05 10.19
CA TYR A 57 -14.79 5.26 10.31
C TYR A 57 -14.01 4.56 9.18
N ARG A 58 -14.28 3.27 8.95
CA ARG A 58 -13.63 2.48 7.89
C ARG A 58 -13.87 3.05 6.50
N ASN A 59 -15.09 3.49 6.22
CA ASN A 59 -15.43 4.12 4.94
C ASN A 59 -14.60 5.40 4.71
N GLN A 60 -14.39 6.23 5.74
CA GLN A 60 -13.53 7.41 5.60
C GLN A 60 -12.06 7.03 5.39
N MET A 61 -11.55 6.00 6.08
CA MET A 61 -10.20 5.48 5.82
C MET A 61 -10.05 4.97 4.37
N HIS A 62 -11.06 4.30 3.84
CA HIS A 62 -11.07 3.86 2.44
C HIS A 62 -11.08 5.06 1.47
N LYS A 63 -11.87 6.09 1.75
CA LYS A 63 -11.88 7.34 0.96
C LYS A 63 -10.53 8.04 0.95
N ILE A 64 -9.83 8.12 2.08
CA ILE A 64 -8.46 8.65 2.15
C ILE A 64 -7.53 7.83 1.25
N ASN A 65 -7.58 6.50 1.33
CA ASN A 65 -6.75 5.62 0.50
C ASN A 65 -7.03 5.74 -1.01
N GLN A 66 -8.26 6.10 -1.39
CA GLN A 66 -8.64 6.36 -2.78
C GLN A 66 -8.17 7.75 -3.23
N ALA A 67 -8.35 8.78 -2.41
CA ALA A 67 -8.05 10.16 -2.76
C ALA A 67 -6.55 10.39 -3.05
N ILE A 68 -5.66 9.74 -2.30
CA ILE A 68 -4.20 9.90 -2.44
C ILE A 68 -3.62 9.24 -3.69
N GLN A 69 -4.44 8.55 -4.48
CA GLN A 69 -3.98 7.94 -5.73
C GLN A 69 -3.63 9.03 -6.73
N PRO A 70 -2.65 8.82 -7.62
CA PRO A 70 -2.23 9.87 -8.53
C PRO A 70 -3.26 10.11 -9.64
N PHE A 71 -4.07 9.08 -9.95
CA PHE A 71 -5.10 9.10 -10.98
C PHE A 71 -6.52 9.02 -10.41
N SER A 72 -7.46 9.66 -11.09
CA SER A 72 -8.90 9.44 -10.92
C SER A 72 -9.34 8.16 -11.63
N GLY A 73 -10.61 7.79 -11.44
CA GLY A 73 -11.20 6.58 -12.03
C GLY A 73 -11.30 6.59 -13.56
N ASP A 74 -11.14 7.76 -14.19
CA ASP A 74 -11.09 7.98 -15.64
C ASP A 74 -9.67 7.94 -16.22
N GLY A 75 -8.63 7.74 -15.38
CA GLY A 75 -7.23 7.75 -15.79
C GLY A 75 -6.59 9.14 -15.93
N SER A 76 -7.32 10.22 -15.65
CA SER A 76 -6.72 11.56 -15.59
C SER A 76 -5.99 11.78 -14.25
N PHE A 77 -5.08 12.76 -14.17
CA PHE A 77 -4.42 13.07 -12.92
C PHE A 77 -5.38 13.72 -11.93
N ASN A 78 -5.44 13.21 -10.69
CA ASN A 78 -6.30 13.80 -9.66
C ASN A 78 -5.96 15.28 -9.38
N CYS A 79 -6.98 16.11 -9.16
CA CYS A 79 -6.79 17.49 -8.74
C CYS A 79 -6.32 17.58 -7.29
N ILE A 80 -5.17 18.21 -7.03
CA ILE A 80 -4.55 18.31 -5.69
C ILE A 80 -5.47 19.00 -4.68
N LYS A 81 -6.14 20.09 -5.08
CA LYS A 81 -7.13 20.79 -4.24
C LYS A 81 -8.28 19.88 -3.84
N GLN A 82 -8.72 19.01 -4.76
CA GLN A 82 -9.78 18.05 -4.48
C GLN A 82 -9.31 16.94 -3.54
N ILE A 83 -8.09 16.44 -3.71
CA ILE A 83 -7.48 15.47 -2.77
C ILE A 83 -7.44 16.06 -1.36
N GLU A 84 -6.92 17.28 -1.22
CA GLU A 84 -6.83 18.01 0.05
C GLU A 84 -8.20 18.15 0.72
N LYS A 85 -9.20 18.66 -0.01
CA LYS A 85 -10.58 18.79 0.46
C LYS A 85 -11.17 17.45 0.91
N THR A 86 -10.90 16.37 0.16
CA THR A 86 -11.36 15.04 0.53
C THR A 86 -10.69 14.54 1.80
N ILE A 87 -9.37 14.72 1.96
CA ILE A 87 -8.66 14.32 3.20
C ILE A 87 -9.20 15.10 4.41
N LEU A 88 -9.32 16.43 4.29
CA LEU A 88 -9.85 17.29 5.37
C LEU A 88 -11.27 16.88 5.78
N SER A 89 -12.16 16.68 4.81
CA SER A 89 -13.53 16.24 5.12
C SER A 89 -13.59 14.84 5.75
N CYS A 90 -12.68 13.94 5.37
CA CYS A 90 -12.55 12.63 6.00
C CYS A 90 -12.07 12.75 7.45
N ILE A 91 -11.10 13.63 7.76
CA ILE A 91 -10.64 13.87 9.14
C ILE A 91 -11.82 14.33 10.00
N VAL A 92 -12.58 15.33 9.54
CA VAL A 92 -13.76 15.83 10.27
C VAL A 92 -14.78 14.70 10.50
N ALA A 93 -15.08 13.92 9.46
CA ALA A 93 -16.03 12.81 9.59
C ALA A 93 -15.53 11.69 10.53
N ILE A 94 -14.22 11.45 10.57
CA ILE A 94 -13.58 10.50 11.50
C ILE A 94 -13.66 11.00 12.94
N SER A 95 -13.36 12.28 13.18
CA SER A 95 -13.45 12.88 14.53
C SER A 95 -14.87 12.76 15.10
N LYS A 96 -15.90 12.99 14.27
CA LYS A 96 -17.31 12.75 14.67
C LYS A 96 -17.61 11.31 15.08
N GLN A 97 -16.86 10.32 14.57
CA GLN A 97 -17.02 8.92 15.01
C GLN A 97 -16.33 8.65 16.34
N ALA A 98 -15.27 9.39 16.69
CA ALA A 98 -14.63 9.26 17.99
C ALA A 98 -15.59 9.70 19.12
N GLU A 99 -16.35 10.78 18.90
CA GLU A 99 -17.34 11.30 19.85
C GLU A 99 -18.40 10.24 20.21
N GLN A 100 -18.76 9.36 19.26
CA GLN A 100 -19.74 8.27 19.47
C GLN A 100 -19.28 7.23 20.51
N VAL A 101 -17.99 7.20 20.86
CA VAL A 101 -17.43 6.34 21.90
C VAL A 101 -16.90 7.15 23.09
N ALA A 102 -17.45 8.34 23.31
CA ALA A 102 -17.06 9.29 24.36
C ALA A 102 -15.55 9.59 24.35
N ARG A 103 -14.97 9.67 23.15
CA ARG A 103 -13.57 10.02 22.93
C ARG A 103 -13.51 11.28 22.09
N GLU A 104 -12.87 12.31 22.62
CA GLU A 104 -12.48 13.45 21.82
C GLU A 104 -11.13 13.19 21.15
N VAL A 105 -10.99 13.61 19.90
CA VAL A 105 -9.69 13.61 19.22
C VAL A 105 -8.93 14.82 19.74
N GLY A 106 -7.87 14.59 20.53
CA GLY A 106 -7.07 15.66 21.11
C GLY A 106 -6.55 16.64 20.05
N THR A 107 -6.51 17.93 20.42
CA THR A 107 -6.06 19.02 19.54
C THR A 107 -4.67 18.77 18.94
N ALA A 108 -3.73 18.25 19.75
CA ALA A 108 -2.39 17.87 19.29
C ALA A 108 -2.40 16.83 18.16
N THR A 109 -3.30 15.84 18.22
CA THR A 109 -3.46 14.82 17.17
C THR A 109 -3.98 15.45 15.88
N VAL A 110 -4.98 16.33 15.99
CA VAL A 110 -5.53 17.05 14.82
C VAL A 110 -4.44 17.92 14.17
N THR A 111 -3.71 18.71 14.96
CA THR A 111 -2.61 19.54 14.46
C THR A 111 -1.56 18.69 13.75
N LYS A 112 -1.18 17.54 14.33
CA LYS A 112 -0.22 16.61 13.72
C LYS A 112 -0.72 16.02 12.40
N LEU A 113 -2.01 15.70 12.29
CA LEU A 113 -2.61 15.20 11.05
C LEU A 113 -2.61 16.27 9.97
N LEU A 114 -3.01 17.50 10.30
CA LEU A 114 -3.04 18.62 9.36
C LEU A 114 -1.63 18.96 8.85
N ALA A 115 -0.63 18.96 9.73
CA ALA A 115 0.76 19.23 9.37
C ALA A 115 1.35 18.21 8.37
N GLN A 116 0.82 16.98 8.31
CA GLN A 116 1.28 15.94 7.37
C GLN A 116 0.69 16.08 5.97
N ILE A 117 -0.47 16.75 5.81
CA ILE A 117 -1.18 16.85 4.53
C ILE A 117 -0.31 17.49 3.43
N PRO A 118 0.37 18.65 3.64
CA PRO A 118 1.18 19.27 2.60
C PRO A 118 2.27 18.35 2.05
N ALA A 119 2.95 17.59 2.91
CA ALA A 119 3.99 16.65 2.50
C ALA A 119 3.44 15.48 1.66
N ILE A 120 2.24 14.99 2.00
CA ILE A 120 1.55 13.97 1.22
C ILE A 120 1.21 14.49 -0.18
N LEU A 121 0.61 15.68 -0.25
CA LEU A 121 0.24 16.32 -1.52
C LEU A 121 1.47 16.62 -2.38
N ALA A 122 2.54 17.15 -1.78
CA ALA A 122 3.78 17.46 -2.47
C ALA A 122 4.40 16.22 -3.13
N GLY A 123 4.36 15.05 -2.48
CA GLY A 123 4.87 13.82 -3.10
C GLY A 123 4.05 13.37 -4.31
N ILE A 124 2.72 13.55 -4.29
CA ILE A 124 1.86 13.27 -5.45
C ILE A 124 2.19 14.25 -6.59
N VAL A 125 2.33 15.55 -6.30
CA VAL A 125 2.70 16.57 -7.29
C VAL A 125 4.06 16.26 -7.91
N ASN A 126 5.06 15.99 -7.08
CA ASN A 126 6.42 15.71 -7.54
C ASN A 126 6.45 14.45 -8.42
N TRP A 127 5.73 13.40 -8.03
CA TRP A 127 5.65 12.19 -8.85
C TRP A 127 4.97 12.45 -10.19
N LYS A 128 3.88 13.22 -10.23
CA LYS A 128 3.21 13.59 -11.50
C LYS A 128 4.13 14.35 -12.43
N LYS A 129 4.84 15.36 -11.91
CA LYS A 129 5.82 16.14 -12.67
C LYS A 129 6.94 15.26 -13.20
N TRP A 130 7.49 14.41 -12.34
CA TRP A 130 8.53 13.45 -12.72
C TRP A 130 8.05 12.48 -13.79
N ALA A 131 6.86 11.87 -13.63
CA ALA A 131 6.32 10.93 -14.60
C ALA A 131 6.11 11.57 -15.97
N ALA A 132 5.64 12.82 -16.01
CA ALA A 132 5.51 13.57 -17.26
C ALA A 132 6.87 13.82 -17.94
N GLN A 133 7.91 14.18 -17.16
CA GLN A 133 9.27 14.38 -17.66
C GLN A 133 9.92 13.08 -18.16
N GLU A 134 9.68 11.96 -17.48
CA GLU A 134 10.18 10.66 -17.91
C GLU A 134 9.45 10.14 -19.16
N ALA A 135 8.18 10.52 -19.34
CA ALA A 135 7.45 10.22 -20.58
C ALA A 135 8.08 10.98 -21.75
N ASP A 136 8.42 12.27 -21.58
CA ASP A 136 9.11 13.06 -22.62
C ASP A 136 10.42 12.40 -23.03
N LYS A 137 11.26 12.02 -22.06
CA LYS A 137 12.54 11.35 -22.34
C LYS A 137 12.35 10.02 -23.07
N PHE A 138 11.37 9.22 -22.64
CA PHE A 138 11.08 7.93 -23.25
C PHE A 138 10.66 8.08 -24.71
N ILE A 139 9.78 9.04 -25.01
CA ILE A 139 9.29 9.31 -26.36
C ILE A 139 10.44 9.71 -27.30
N THR A 140 11.29 10.64 -26.87
CA THR A 140 12.47 11.08 -27.66
C THR A 140 13.42 9.92 -27.98
N GLN A 141 13.52 8.91 -27.11
CA GLN A 141 14.42 7.77 -27.31
C GLN A 141 13.88 6.69 -28.23
N GLN A 142 12.56 6.45 -28.24
CA GLN A 142 11.95 5.30 -28.92
C GLN A 142 11.72 5.49 -30.43
N ARG A 143 11.88 6.72 -30.97
CA ARG A 143 11.68 7.05 -32.40
C ARG A 143 10.40 6.43 -32.98
N ILE A 144 9.30 6.61 -32.27
CA ILE A 144 7.98 6.10 -32.67
C ILE A 144 7.34 7.13 -33.62
N ASP A 145 6.85 6.68 -34.77
CA ASP A 145 6.21 7.52 -35.80
C ASP A 145 4.73 7.80 -35.45
N ILE A 146 4.51 8.32 -34.25
CA ILE A 146 3.22 8.78 -33.74
C ILE A 146 3.44 10.19 -33.21
N ASN A 147 2.42 11.04 -33.31
CA ASN A 147 2.46 12.36 -32.70
C ASN A 147 2.87 12.26 -31.22
N GLU A 148 3.95 12.96 -30.83
CA GLU A 148 4.52 12.87 -29.48
C GLU A 148 3.50 13.23 -28.38
N ALA A 149 2.63 14.21 -28.61
CA ALA A 149 1.61 14.60 -27.66
C ALA A 149 0.54 13.50 -27.50
N GLN A 150 0.12 12.87 -28.61
CA GLN A 150 -0.81 11.74 -28.59
C GLN A 150 -0.20 10.53 -27.86
N LEU A 151 1.06 10.20 -28.13
CA LEU A 151 1.76 9.11 -27.45
C LEU A 151 1.94 9.41 -25.95
N LYS A 152 2.29 10.64 -25.59
CA LYS A 152 2.42 11.07 -24.19
C LYS A 152 1.10 10.98 -23.44
N GLU A 153 0.03 11.44 -24.05
CA GLU A 153 -1.31 11.34 -23.46
C GLU A 153 -1.69 9.88 -23.23
N TRP A 154 -1.48 9.03 -24.24
CA TRP A 154 -1.75 7.61 -24.15
C TRP A 154 -0.92 6.93 -23.04
N LEU A 155 0.39 7.17 -22.99
CA LEU A 155 1.27 6.64 -21.96
C LEU A 155 0.80 7.04 -20.55
N LEU A 156 0.55 8.32 -20.31
CA LEU A 156 0.25 8.85 -18.97
C LEU A 156 -1.20 8.60 -18.53
N HIS A 157 -2.17 8.61 -19.44
CA HIS A 157 -3.60 8.65 -19.11
C HIS A 157 -4.40 7.41 -19.53
N TYR A 158 -3.74 6.47 -20.21
CA TYR A 158 -4.32 5.17 -20.58
C TYR A 158 -3.49 4.03 -20.02
N LEU A 159 -2.18 4.01 -20.30
CA LEU A 159 -1.32 2.88 -19.97
C LEU A 159 -0.86 2.85 -18.49
N VAL A 160 -0.24 3.93 -18.00
CA VAL A 160 0.23 4.02 -16.60
C VAL A 160 -0.88 3.82 -15.56
N PRO A 161 -2.10 4.36 -15.74
CA PRO A 161 -3.19 4.14 -14.79
C PRO A 161 -3.51 2.66 -14.57
N VAL A 162 -3.50 1.83 -15.62
CA VAL A 162 -3.74 0.38 -15.51
C VAL A 162 -2.75 -0.24 -14.52
N PHE A 163 -1.45 0.00 -14.71
CA PHE A 163 -0.43 -0.59 -13.85
C PHE A 163 -0.42 -0.01 -12.43
N ILE A 164 -0.76 1.27 -12.24
CA ILE A 164 -0.93 1.85 -10.90
C ILE A 164 -2.08 1.16 -10.14
N TRP A 165 -3.20 0.91 -10.80
CA TRP A 165 -4.36 0.27 -10.18
C TRP A 165 -4.12 -1.22 -9.92
N GLU A 166 -3.44 -1.92 -10.83
CA GLU A 166 -2.99 -3.30 -10.60
C GLU A 166 -2.06 -3.41 -9.39
N LEU A 167 -1.05 -2.54 -9.31
CA LEU A 167 -0.14 -2.51 -8.15
C LEU A 167 -0.88 -2.14 -6.87
N THR A 168 -1.82 -1.20 -6.93
CA THR A 168 -2.65 -0.81 -5.79
C THR A 168 -3.48 -1.97 -5.27
N LEU A 169 -4.16 -2.69 -6.17
CA LEU A 169 -4.96 -3.86 -5.84
C LEU A 169 -4.09 -4.95 -5.21
N ARG A 170 -2.93 -5.25 -5.82
CA ARG A 170 -1.98 -6.25 -5.34
C ARG A 170 -1.40 -5.92 -3.97
N ARG A 171 -1.09 -4.64 -3.72
CA ARG A 171 -0.55 -4.18 -2.43
C ARG A 171 -1.63 -4.10 -1.35
N THR A 172 -2.91 -4.18 -1.70
CA THR A 172 -4.01 -4.12 -0.74
C THR A 172 -4.27 -5.52 -0.17
N PRO A 173 -4.12 -5.74 1.16
CA PRO A 173 -4.33 -7.07 1.74
C PRO A 173 -5.76 -7.57 1.55
N SER A 174 -5.92 -8.82 1.11
CA SER A 174 -7.21 -9.52 0.96
C SER A 174 -7.82 -9.91 2.32
N LYS A 175 -8.15 -8.89 3.12
CA LYS A 175 -8.81 -9.04 4.42
C LYS A 175 -10.27 -8.64 4.26
N LYS A 176 -11.20 -9.29 4.98
CA LYS A 176 -12.64 -8.96 4.96
C LYS A 176 -12.92 -7.47 5.15
N LYS A 177 -12.15 -6.79 6.01
CA LYS A 177 -12.26 -5.34 6.26
C LYS A 177 -11.96 -4.44 5.04
N ASN A 178 -11.23 -4.97 4.06
CA ASN A 178 -10.83 -4.28 2.84
C ASN A 178 -11.69 -4.66 1.64
N LYS A 179 -12.68 -5.56 1.78
CA LYS A 179 -13.49 -6.07 0.65
C LYS A 179 -14.05 -4.93 -0.21
N LYS A 180 -14.74 -3.97 0.40
CA LYS A 180 -15.29 -2.80 -0.29
C LYS A 180 -14.23 -2.00 -1.05
N LEU A 181 -13.05 -1.79 -0.46
CA LEU A 181 -11.96 -1.06 -1.10
C LEU A 181 -11.39 -1.82 -2.30
N ILE A 182 -11.22 -3.14 -2.15
CA ILE A 182 -10.78 -4.06 -3.21
C ILE A 182 -11.78 -4.05 -4.36
N ASP A 183 -13.07 -4.14 -4.06
CA ASP A 183 -14.14 -4.14 -5.07
C ASP A 183 -14.12 -2.81 -5.85
N THR A 184 -14.01 -1.66 -5.17
CA THR A 184 -13.85 -0.36 -5.86
C THR A 184 -12.58 -0.30 -6.73
N TYR A 185 -11.44 -0.84 -6.26
CA TYR A 185 -10.22 -0.87 -7.07
C TYR A 185 -10.33 -1.80 -8.28
N LYS A 186 -11.06 -2.91 -8.18
CA LYS A 186 -11.36 -3.78 -9.32
C LYS A 186 -12.20 -3.05 -10.36
N GLU A 187 -13.25 -2.34 -9.93
CA GLU A 187 -14.09 -1.54 -10.83
C GLU A 187 -13.27 -0.46 -11.54
N ILE A 188 -12.42 0.26 -10.83
CA ILE A 188 -11.56 1.29 -11.41
C ILE A 188 -10.53 0.68 -12.39
N LEU A 189 -9.91 -0.44 -12.01
CA LEU A 189 -8.97 -1.15 -12.89
C LEU A 189 -9.66 -1.62 -14.17
N GLN A 190 -10.89 -2.14 -14.06
CA GLN A 190 -11.66 -2.55 -15.23
C GLN A 190 -11.91 -1.36 -16.16
N LYS A 191 -12.37 -0.22 -15.62
CA LYS A 191 -12.54 1.01 -16.40
C LYS A 191 -11.26 1.48 -17.08
N ALA A 192 -10.12 1.39 -16.39
CA ALA A 192 -8.82 1.75 -16.97
C ALA A 192 -8.43 0.81 -18.13
N ARG A 193 -8.71 -0.49 -18.00
CA ARG A 193 -8.47 -1.48 -19.08
C ARG A 193 -9.41 -1.26 -20.25
N ASP A 194 -10.69 -1.02 -20.00
CA ASP A 194 -11.67 -0.73 -21.05
C ASP A 194 -11.28 0.53 -21.82
N LYS A 195 -10.86 1.58 -21.11
CA LYS A 195 -10.33 2.82 -21.70
C LYS A 195 -9.08 2.56 -22.55
N LEU A 196 -8.15 1.75 -22.06
CA LEU A 196 -6.93 1.38 -22.80
C LEU A 196 -7.26 0.59 -24.07
N ASN A 197 -8.18 -0.37 -23.99
CA ASN A 197 -8.62 -1.19 -25.12
C ASN A 197 -9.38 -0.37 -26.18
N GLY A 198 -10.08 0.68 -25.77
CA GLY A 198 -10.76 1.61 -26.69
C GLY A 198 -9.82 2.58 -27.42
N SER A 199 -8.50 2.56 -27.14
CA SER A 199 -7.53 3.42 -27.83
C SER A 199 -6.93 2.74 -29.05
N ASN A 200 -6.89 3.46 -30.17
CA ASN A 200 -6.25 3.02 -31.41
C ASN A 200 -4.72 3.10 -31.39
N VAL A 201 -4.10 3.73 -30.38
CA VAL A 201 -2.63 3.88 -30.32
C VAL A 201 -1.92 2.53 -30.28
N ASN A 202 -2.53 1.52 -29.66
CA ASN A 202 -2.00 0.15 -29.64
C ASN A 202 -1.84 -0.45 -31.05
N GLU A 203 -2.71 -0.10 -31.99
CA GLU A 203 -2.70 -0.63 -33.36
C GLU A 203 -1.63 0.05 -34.23
N LEU A 204 -1.16 1.23 -33.80
CA LEU A 204 -0.12 1.99 -34.48
C LEU A 204 1.30 1.58 -34.05
N LEU A 205 1.44 0.76 -33.01
CA LEU A 205 2.71 0.30 -32.47
C LEU A 205 3.02 -1.12 -32.94
N ASN A 206 4.26 -1.37 -33.34
CA ASN A 206 4.73 -2.75 -33.51
C ASN A 206 4.90 -3.45 -32.14
N SER A 207 5.09 -4.77 -32.16
CA SER A 207 5.18 -5.56 -30.93
C SER A 207 6.34 -5.16 -30.00
N GLU A 208 7.47 -4.73 -30.55
CA GLU A 208 8.64 -4.29 -29.76
C GLU A 208 8.35 -2.94 -29.08
N GLN A 209 7.83 -1.97 -29.83
CA GLN A 209 7.46 -0.66 -29.31
C GLN A 209 6.39 -0.76 -28.22
N LEU A 210 5.36 -1.59 -28.44
CA LEU A 210 4.33 -1.85 -27.44
C LEU A 210 4.92 -2.44 -26.16
N ASN A 211 5.81 -3.43 -26.28
CA ASN A 211 6.49 -4.02 -25.13
C ASN A 211 7.35 -2.99 -24.37
N ASN A 212 8.06 -2.12 -25.08
CA ASN A 212 8.84 -1.04 -24.47
C ASN A 212 7.94 -0.06 -23.70
N CYS A 213 6.80 0.34 -24.28
CA CYS A 213 5.81 1.18 -23.61
C CYS A 213 5.25 0.51 -22.35
N ILE A 214 4.92 -0.78 -22.42
CA ILE A 214 4.43 -1.57 -21.29
C ILE A 214 5.47 -1.64 -20.17
N GLU A 215 6.74 -1.94 -20.49
CA GLU A 215 7.79 -2.01 -19.48
C GLU A 215 8.10 -0.66 -18.86
N TRP A 216 8.11 0.41 -19.65
CA TRP A 216 8.21 1.78 -19.14
C TRP A 216 7.05 2.08 -18.18
N ALA A 217 5.81 1.80 -18.56
CA ALA A 217 4.65 2.08 -17.72
C ALA A 217 4.65 1.27 -16.42
N LYS A 218 5.06 -0.01 -16.46
CA LYS A 218 5.27 -0.84 -15.26
C LYS A 218 6.34 -0.24 -14.35
N GLN A 219 7.47 0.22 -14.91
CA GLN A 219 8.54 0.84 -14.14
C GLN A 219 8.08 2.15 -13.50
N THR A 220 7.45 3.04 -14.27
CA THR A 220 6.87 4.30 -13.81
C THR A 220 5.84 4.07 -12.71
N ALA A 221 4.96 3.08 -12.85
CA ALA A 221 3.97 2.76 -11.83
C ALA A 221 4.60 2.25 -10.52
N ARG A 222 5.72 1.51 -10.58
CA ARG A 222 6.43 1.01 -9.41
C ARG A 222 7.12 2.11 -8.60
N THR A 223 7.51 3.22 -9.23
CA THR A 223 8.13 4.36 -8.51
C THR A 223 7.13 5.15 -7.68
N PHE A 224 5.83 5.04 -7.98
CA PHE A 224 4.81 5.65 -7.16
C PHE A 224 4.69 4.95 -5.81
N GLN A 225 4.92 5.72 -4.75
CA GLN A 225 4.88 5.24 -3.38
C GLN A 225 4.02 6.17 -2.51
N ARG A 226 2.99 5.58 -1.91
CA ARG A 226 2.00 6.30 -1.08
C ARG A 226 2.46 6.49 0.37
N ALA A 227 3.40 5.66 0.82
CA ALA A 227 3.89 5.63 2.18
C ALA A 227 5.37 5.24 2.21
N SER A 228 6.14 5.88 3.09
CA SER A 228 7.54 5.55 3.43
C SER A 228 7.72 4.13 3.96
N SER A 229 6.65 3.46 4.42
CA SER A 229 6.76 2.16 5.09
C SER A 229 7.19 0.99 4.22
N GLN A 230 7.29 1.12 2.89
CA GLN A 230 8.03 0.11 2.10
C GLN A 230 9.52 0.06 2.46
N VAL A 231 10.08 1.17 3.00
CA VAL A 231 11.43 1.23 3.57
C VAL A 231 11.45 0.65 5.01
N GLU A 232 10.31 0.69 5.71
CA GLU A 232 10.12 0.10 7.04
C GLU A 232 9.61 -1.36 7.01
N GLY A 233 9.32 -1.96 5.86
CA GLY A 233 8.79 -3.33 5.84
C GLY A 233 9.78 -4.32 6.45
N ARG A 234 11.00 -4.33 5.91
CA ARG A 234 12.12 -5.12 6.46
C ARG A 234 12.63 -4.50 7.76
N ASN A 235 12.91 -3.20 7.78
CA ASN A 235 13.54 -2.55 8.95
C ASN A 235 12.60 -2.52 10.16
N GLY A 236 11.31 -2.32 9.95
CA GLY A 236 10.25 -2.41 10.95
C GLY A 236 9.92 -3.84 11.36
N TYR A 237 9.96 -4.83 10.45
CA TYR A 237 9.91 -6.25 10.84
C TYR A 237 11.10 -6.63 11.72
N LEU A 238 12.32 -6.23 11.33
CA LEU A 238 13.53 -6.46 12.11
C LEU A 238 13.47 -5.75 13.46
N ALA A 239 13.03 -4.50 13.51
CA ALA A 239 12.82 -3.76 14.77
C ALA A 239 11.75 -4.42 15.65
N PHE A 240 10.66 -4.91 15.06
CA PHE A 240 9.63 -5.67 15.78
C PHE A 240 10.19 -6.98 16.33
N VAL A 241 10.89 -7.79 15.53
CA VAL A 241 11.52 -9.05 15.97
C VAL A 241 12.56 -8.78 17.05
N HIS A 242 13.32 -7.69 16.92
CA HIS A 242 14.30 -7.26 17.91
C HIS A 242 13.65 -6.84 19.23
N LYS A 243 12.49 -6.16 19.18
CA LYS A 243 11.75 -5.70 20.36
C LYS A 243 10.92 -6.81 21.02
N ALA A 244 10.36 -7.72 20.24
CA ALA A 244 9.52 -8.82 20.71
C ALA A 244 10.35 -10.02 21.23
N ASN A 245 11.60 -10.18 20.77
CA ASN A 245 12.55 -11.16 21.28
C ASN A 245 13.65 -10.47 22.09
N ARG A 246 14.57 -11.23 22.69
CA ARG A 246 15.78 -10.70 23.38
C ARG A 246 16.83 -10.14 22.40
N GLY A 247 16.41 -9.42 21.36
CA GLY A 247 17.25 -8.99 20.25
C GLY A 247 17.48 -10.08 19.19
N MET A 248 18.21 -9.71 18.13
CA MET A 248 18.64 -10.61 17.06
C MET A 248 20.17 -10.60 17.00
N PRO A 249 20.86 -11.75 17.01
CA PRO A 249 22.30 -11.78 16.85
C PRO A 249 22.72 -11.18 15.50
N ASP A 250 23.83 -10.45 15.47
CA ASP A 250 24.34 -9.78 14.26
C ASP A 250 24.53 -10.75 13.09
N GLN A 251 25.00 -11.96 13.37
CA GLN A 251 25.16 -13.02 12.36
C GLN A 251 23.82 -13.36 11.70
N ARG A 252 22.72 -13.41 12.46
CA ARG A 252 21.39 -13.68 11.91
C ARG A 252 20.89 -12.50 11.08
N LEU A 253 21.19 -11.26 11.48
CA LEU A 253 20.87 -10.07 10.71
C LEU A 253 21.60 -10.05 9.36
N GLN A 254 22.87 -10.43 9.33
CA GLN A 254 23.66 -10.58 8.10
C GLN A 254 23.03 -11.62 7.17
N VAL A 255 22.71 -12.81 7.68
CA VAL A 255 22.07 -13.88 6.88
C VAL A 255 20.72 -13.41 6.31
N LEU A 256 19.87 -12.78 7.11
CA LEU A 256 18.60 -12.23 6.62
C LEU A 256 18.79 -11.11 5.59
N THR A 257 19.92 -10.39 5.63
CA THR A 257 20.28 -9.41 4.60
C THR A 257 20.61 -10.11 3.28
N VAL A 258 21.40 -11.18 3.33
CA VAL A 258 21.74 -11.98 2.14
C VAL A 258 20.49 -12.62 1.53
N VAL A 259 19.68 -13.33 2.33
CA VAL A 259 18.43 -13.95 1.87
C VAL A 259 17.49 -12.91 1.25
N HIS A 260 17.33 -11.74 1.91
CA HIS A 260 16.49 -10.68 1.36
C HIS A 260 16.96 -10.19 -0.02
N ASN A 261 18.26 -9.97 -0.19
CA ASN A 261 18.80 -9.39 -1.42
C ASN A 261 18.94 -10.39 -2.57
N PHE A 262 19.17 -11.67 -2.27
CA PHE A 262 19.55 -12.68 -3.26
C PHE A 262 18.57 -13.84 -3.44
N ASP A 263 17.59 -14.02 -2.55
CA ASP A 263 16.63 -15.14 -2.63
C ASP A 263 15.18 -14.68 -2.70
N ILE A 264 14.82 -13.58 -2.01
CA ILE A 264 13.47 -13.03 -2.10
C ILE A 264 13.24 -12.42 -3.49
N ARG A 265 12.34 -13.02 -4.27
CA ARG A 265 11.94 -12.53 -5.60
C ARG A 265 10.69 -11.67 -5.49
N SER A 266 10.61 -10.62 -6.30
CA SER A 266 9.33 -9.95 -6.54
C SER A 266 8.60 -10.62 -7.71
N TRP A 267 7.53 -10.00 -8.13
CA TRP A 267 6.64 -10.54 -9.15
C TRP A 267 7.22 -10.61 -10.56
N ASP A 268 8.25 -9.80 -10.82
CA ASP A 268 9.04 -9.83 -12.05
C ASP A 268 10.08 -10.98 -12.03
N GLY A 269 10.04 -11.85 -11.01
CA GLY A 269 10.99 -12.94 -10.81
C GLY A 269 12.38 -12.50 -10.34
N LYS A 270 12.62 -11.19 -10.27
CA LYS A 270 13.93 -10.61 -9.94
C LYS A 270 14.11 -10.42 -8.44
N THR A 271 15.34 -10.54 -7.95
CA THR A 271 15.73 -10.23 -6.57
C THR A 271 16.04 -8.73 -6.41
N PRO A 272 16.05 -8.18 -5.18
CA PRO A 272 16.49 -6.80 -4.94
C PRO A 272 17.89 -6.51 -5.49
N ALA A 273 18.84 -7.44 -5.35
CA ALA A 273 20.19 -7.28 -5.89
C ALA A 273 20.16 -7.17 -7.43
N GLN A 274 19.41 -8.04 -8.12
CA GLN A 274 19.29 -7.96 -9.57
C GLN A 274 18.73 -6.62 -10.06
N ARG A 275 17.77 -6.03 -9.33
CA ARG A 275 17.24 -4.71 -9.68
C ARG A 275 18.26 -3.60 -9.42
N LEU A 276 18.95 -3.65 -8.28
CA LEU A 276 19.90 -2.63 -7.88
C LEU A 276 21.10 -2.58 -8.83
N PHE A 277 21.66 -3.74 -9.14
CA PHE A 277 22.88 -3.86 -9.95
C PHE A 277 22.60 -4.07 -11.44
N LYS A 278 21.33 -4.27 -11.84
CA LYS A 278 20.90 -4.51 -13.23
C LYS A 278 21.63 -5.68 -13.90
N GLN A 279 22.00 -6.70 -13.13
CA GLN A 279 22.67 -7.91 -13.61
C GLN A 279 22.09 -9.13 -12.91
N ASP A 280 22.32 -10.31 -13.48
CA ASP A 280 21.94 -11.57 -12.84
C ASP A 280 22.95 -12.01 -11.79
N PHE A 281 22.46 -12.74 -10.80
CA PHE A 281 23.26 -13.33 -9.74
C PHE A 281 22.97 -14.83 -9.68
N PRO A 282 23.94 -15.66 -9.23
CA PRO A 282 23.70 -17.07 -8.97
C PRO A 282 22.52 -17.28 -8.02
N ASP A 283 21.82 -18.40 -8.17
CA ASP A 283 20.79 -18.79 -7.22
C ASP A 283 21.42 -18.99 -5.82
N LEU A 284 20.82 -18.39 -4.80
CA LEU A 284 21.42 -18.37 -3.46
C LEU A 284 21.51 -19.79 -2.87
N PHE A 285 20.51 -20.63 -3.11
CA PHE A 285 20.49 -21.99 -2.57
C PHE A 285 21.58 -22.84 -3.22
N GLU A 286 21.68 -22.80 -4.55
CA GLU A 286 22.73 -23.50 -5.30
C GLU A 286 24.13 -23.00 -4.90
N PHE A 287 24.30 -21.69 -4.75
CA PHE A 287 25.56 -21.11 -4.28
C PHE A 287 25.94 -21.63 -2.89
N ILE A 288 24.99 -21.71 -1.95
CA ILE A 288 25.24 -22.24 -0.61
C ILE A 288 25.63 -23.72 -0.67
N LEU A 289 24.93 -24.54 -1.45
CA LEU A 289 25.23 -25.98 -1.58
C LEU A 289 26.66 -26.22 -2.09
N GLN A 290 27.13 -25.38 -3.02
CA GLN A 290 28.48 -25.51 -3.58
C GLN A 290 29.58 -25.02 -2.63
N ASN A 291 29.26 -24.12 -1.70
CA ASN A 291 30.28 -23.41 -0.91
C ASN A 291 30.28 -23.75 0.59
N VAL A 292 29.26 -24.43 1.11
CA VAL A 292 29.24 -24.87 2.52
C VAL A 292 29.91 -26.24 2.63
N THR A 293 31.19 -26.24 3.03
CA THR A 293 32.05 -27.44 3.15
C THR A 293 32.15 -27.97 4.58
N GLY A 294 31.07 -27.88 5.36
CA GLY A 294 31.02 -28.51 6.69
C GLY A 294 29.96 -27.92 7.62
N PHE A 295 29.22 -28.78 8.30
CA PHE A 295 28.35 -28.39 9.41
C PHE A 295 29.10 -28.55 10.73
N LYS A 296 28.87 -27.64 11.68
CA LYS A 296 29.39 -27.82 13.04
C LYS A 296 28.82 -29.10 13.63
N GLU A 297 29.69 -29.93 14.21
CA GLU A 297 29.26 -31.12 14.92
C GLU A 297 28.24 -30.76 16.02
N PRO A 298 27.25 -31.64 16.28
CA PRO A 298 26.33 -31.48 17.40
C PRO A 298 27.10 -31.25 18.70
N ARG A 299 26.62 -30.32 19.54
CA ARG A 299 27.22 -30.06 20.84
C ARG A 299 27.23 -31.36 21.65
N ARG A 300 28.41 -31.91 21.92
CA ARG A 300 28.59 -33.06 22.82
C ARG A 300 28.11 -32.67 24.21
N ARG A 301 27.04 -33.31 24.70
CA ARG A 301 26.62 -33.17 26.10
C ARG A 301 27.66 -33.85 26.97
N LYS A 302 28.13 -33.18 28.02
CA LYS A 302 28.82 -33.88 29.10
C LYS A 302 27.83 -34.87 29.70
N VAL A 303 28.14 -36.17 29.59
CA VAL A 303 27.51 -37.19 30.41
C VAL A 303 28.08 -36.95 31.80
N ASN A 304 27.27 -36.39 32.70
CA ASN A 304 27.64 -36.33 34.11
C ASN A 304 27.55 -37.77 34.63
N GLY A 305 28.71 -38.37 34.90
CA GLY A 305 28.81 -39.53 35.78
C GLY A 305 28.73 -39.11 37.23
#